data_AF-A0A2C1LNG6-F1
#
_entry.id   AF-A0A2C1LNG6-F1
#
_cell.length_a   1.000
_cell.length_b   1.000
_cell.length_c   1.000
_cell.angle_alpha   90.00
_cell.angle_beta   90.00
_cell.angle_gamma   90.00
#
_symmetry.space_group_name_H-M   'P 1'
#
loop_
_entity.id
_entity.type
_entity.pdbx_description
1 polymer ?
#
loop_
_entity_poly.entity_id
_entity_poly.type
_entity_poly.pdbx_seq_one_letter_code
_entity_poly.pdbx_strand_id
1 'polypeptide(L)'
;MRKVKVPVDMSSEQKNFLGVISKRQLIYIAIGAVLLHTYIPMIWKMIADNNLIIAGIVCVVAALPVLIVVLPLAFIYKEKQHMFLDQYLYIKYKRRSERGRWIRG
;
A
#
# COMPACT_ATOMS: atom_id res chain seq x y z
N MET A 1 -27.08 23.25 -17.29
CA MET A 1 -26.55 22.05 -16.62
C MET A 1 -25.25 22.39 -15.91
N ARG A 2 -25.19 22.36 -14.58
CA ARG A 2 -23.97 22.67 -13.82
C ARG A 2 -23.06 21.43 -13.85
N LYS A 3 -21.90 21.53 -14.47
CA LYS A 3 -20.86 20.49 -14.39
C LYS A 3 -20.26 20.56 -12.99
N VAL A 4 -20.62 19.63 -12.12
CA VAL A 4 -20.05 19.52 -10.77
C VAL A 4 -19.07 18.35 -10.78
N LYS A 5 -17.86 18.60 -10.28
CA LYS A 5 -16.82 17.57 -10.13
C LYS A 5 -17.13 16.81 -8.85
N VAL A 6 -17.74 15.64 -8.97
CA VAL A 6 -18.04 14.76 -7.83
C VAL A 6 -16.82 13.84 -7.63
N PRO A 7 -16.29 13.70 -6.40
CA PRO A 7 -15.32 12.65 -6.12
C PRO A 7 -15.99 11.30 -6.32
N VAL A 8 -15.34 10.41 -7.07
CA VAL A 8 -15.84 9.06 -7.38
C VAL A 8 -16.32 8.41 -6.08
N ASP A 9 -17.62 8.11 -6.00
CA ASP A 9 -18.24 7.45 -4.85
C ASP A 9 -17.86 5.96 -4.89
N MET A 10 -16.84 5.58 -4.11
CA MET A 10 -16.35 4.21 -4.01
C MET A 10 -16.88 3.53 -2.75
N SER A 11 -18.20 3.62 -2.53
CA SER A 11 -18.91 3.01 -1.40
C SER A 11 -18.94 1.47 -1.40
N SER A 12 -18.03 0.80 -2.10
CA SER A 12 -18.00 -0.66 -2.21
C SER A 12 -16.59 -1.24 -2.06
N GLU A 13 -15.85 -0.82 -1.04
CA GLU A 13 -14.84 -1.70 -0.45
C GLU A 13 -15.54 -2.72 0.46
N GLN A 14 -15.91 -3.87 -0.11
CA GLN A 14 -16.33 -5.01 0.69
C GLN A 14 -15.15 -5.46 1.57
N LYS A 15 -15.19 -5.04 2.84
CA LYS A 15 -14.38 -5.59 3.91
C LYS A 15 -14.78 -7.05 4.07
N ASN A 16 -13.84 -7.98 3.91
CA ASN A 16 -13.51 -8.99 4.93
C ASN A 16 -12.68 -10.14 4.36
N PHE A 17 -11.46 -10.29 4.89
CA PHE A 17 -10.90 -11.58 5.23
C PHE A 17 -10.77 -11.54 6.77
N LEU A 18 -11.64 -12.23 7.50
CA LEU A 18 -11.70 -12.28 8.98
C LEU A 18 -12.12 -11.01 9.77
N GLY A 19 -12.65 -9.95 9.14
CA GLY A 19 -13.18 -8.79 9.90
C GLY A 19 -12.13 -7.83 10.48
N VAL A 20 -10.85 -8.19 10.42
CA VAL A 20 -9.73 -7.39 10.96
C VAL A 20 -8.91 -6.73 9.84
N ILE A 21 -8.72 -7.41 8.71
CA ILE A 21 -7.83 -6.96 7.62
C ILE A 21 -8.55 -7.02 6.26
N SER A 22 -8.34 -6.01 5.41
CA SER A 22 -8.87 -5.98 4.05
C SER A 22 -8.02 -6.84 3.09
N LYS A 23 -8.62 -7.41 2.03
CA LYS A 23 -7.89 -8.19 1.01
C LYS A 23 -6.69 -7.41 0.42
N ARG A 24 -6.82 -6.09 0.29
CA ARG A 24 -5.74 -5.21 -0.16
C ARG A 24 -4.55 -5.21 0.80
N GLN A 25 -4.79 -5.02 2.09
CA GLN A 25 -3.74 -5.05 3.11
C GLN A 25 -2.99 -6.39 3.09
N LEU A 26 -3.73 -7.49 2.93
CA LEU A 26 -3.15 -8.82 2.80
C LEU A 26 -2.23 -8.92 1.57
N ILE A 27 -2.68 -8.44 0.40
CA ILE A 27 -1.86 -8.43 -0.83
C ILE A 27 -0.57 -7.63 -0.62
N TYR A 28 -0.64 -6.44 -0.04
CA TYR A 28 0.56 -5.63 0.22
C TYR A 28 1.53 -6.32 1.19
N ILE A 29 1.02 -6.88 2.28
CA ILE A 29 1.85 -7.61 3.25
C ILE A 29 2.47 -8.85 2.60
N ALA A 30 1.70 -9.59 1.81
CA ALA A 30 2.20 -10.77 1.10
C ALA A 30 3.31 -10.41 0.10
N ILE A 31 3.13 -9.36 -0.70
CA ILE A 31 4.18 -8.86 -1.61
C ILE A 31 5.41 -8.41 -0.82
N GLY A 32 5.22 -7.66 0.26
CA GLY A 32 6.31 -7.24 1.14
C GLY A 32 7.09 -8.43 1.71
N ALA A 33 6.38 -9.45 2.22
CA ALA A 33 6.99 -10.66 2.75
C ALA A 33 7.77 -11.43 1.69
N VAL A 34 7.22 -11.58 0.48
CA VAL A 34 7.91 -12.22 -0.65
C VAL A 34 9.18 -11.44 -1.00
N LEU A 35 9.10 -10.11 -1.13
CA LEU A 35 10.28 -9.29 -1.41
C LEU A 35 11.36 -9.48 -0.34
N LEU A 36 11.03 -9.31 0.93
CA LEU A 36 11.99 -9.52 2.02
C LEU A 36 12.60 -10.92 1.98
N HIS A 37 11.79 -11.96 1.72
CA HIS A 37 12.26 -13.34 1.66
C HIS A 37 13.20 -13.62 0.49
N THR A 38 13.09 -12.89 -0.63
CA THR A 38 13.96 -13.11 -1.79
C THR A 38 15.39 -12.59 -1.57
N TYR A 39 15.56 -11.39 -0.98
CA TYR A 39 16.87 -10.74 -0.94
C TYR A 39 17.54 -10.76 0.44
N ILE A 40 16.79 -10.81 1.56
CA ILE A 40 17.41 -10.85 2.90
C ILE A 40 18.32 -12.08 3.07
N PRO A 41 17.94 -13.31 2.66
CA PRO A 41 18.82 -14.47 2.83
C PRO A 41 20.13 -14.34 2.05
N MET A 42 20.10 -13.66 0.90
CA MET A 42 21.30 -13.37 0.12
C MET A 42 22.24 -12.43 0.87
N ILE A 43 21.72 -11.33 1.40
CA ILE A 43 22.50 -10.36 2.20
C ILE A 43 23.06 -11.03 3.46
N TRP A 44 22.25 -11.85 4.13
CA TRP A 44 22.66 -12.58 5.33
C TRP A 44 23.86 -13.49 5.04
N LYS A 45 23.77 -14.33 4.00
CA LYS A 45 24.86 -15.24 3.62
C LYS A 45 26.16 -14.51 3.27
N MET A 46 26.09 -13.29 2.76
CA MET A 46 27.29 -12.51 2.40
C MET A 46 28.05 -11.95 3.61
N ILE A 47 27.39 -11.76 4.76
CA ILE A 47 27.94 -11.01 5.91
C ILE A 47 28.04 -11.88 7.16
N ALA A 48 27.16 -12.87 7.32
CA ALA A 48 27.05 -13.68 8.53
C ALA A 48 28.34 -14.44 8.86
N ASP A 49 29.13 -14.84 7.85
CA ASP A 49 30.40 -15.54 8.04
C ASP A 49 31.46 -14.67 8.74
N ASN A 50 31.39 -13.35 8.59
CA ASN A 50 32.34 -12.42 9.20
C ASN A 50 31.87 -11.91 10.57
N ASN A 51 30.59 -11.53 10.68
CA ASN A 51 30.05 -11.00 11.93
C ASN A 51 28.52 -11.06 11.94
N LEU A 52 27.97 -11.90 12.82
CA LEU A 52 26.53 -12.10 12.98
C LEU A 52 25.78 -10.84 13.42
N ILE A 53 26.38 -10.00 14.28
CA ILE A 53 25.75 -8.76 14.78
C ILE A 53 25.61 -7.76 13.65
N ILE A 54 26.68 -7.57 12.86
CA ILE A 54 26.68 -6.66 11.71
C ILE A 54 25.72 -7.17 10.64
N ALA A 55 25.69 -8.48 10.36
CA ALA A 55 24.74 -9.08 9.43
C ALA A 55 23.28 -8.80 9.82
N GLY A 56 22.96 -8.90 11.11
CA GLY A 56 21.64 -8.56 11.64
C GLY A 56 21.26 -7.10 11.43
N ILE A 57 22.14 -6.16 11.77
CA ILE A 57 21.91 -4.72 11.58
C ILE A 57 21.69 -4.41 10.10
N VAL A 58 22.53 -4.95 9.21
CA VAL A 58 22.43 -4.72 7.77
C VAL A 58 21.12 -5.27 7.20
N CYS A 59 20.67 -6.45 7.64
CA CYS A 59 19.39 -7.02 7.19
C CYS A 59 18.19 -6.17 7.64
N VAL A 60 18.21 -5.63 8.87
CA VAL A 60 17.16 -4.73 9.35
C VAL A 60 17.14 -3.44 8.53
N VAL A 61 18.31 -2.83 8.30
CA VAL A 61 18.41 -1.61 7.49
C VAL A 61 17.96 -1.87 6.05
N ALA A 62 18.29 -3.03 5.48
CA ALA A 62 17.86 -3.43 4.14
C ALA A 62 16.36 -3.74 4.05
N ALA A 63 15.70 -4.09 5.16
CA ALA A 63 14.26 -4.30 5.20
C ALA A 63 13.47 -2.98 5.25
N LEU A 64 14.04 -1.92 5.85
CA LEU A 64 13.41 -0.60 5.97
C LEU A 64 12.81 -0.05 4.67
N PRO A 65 13.52 -0.01 3.53
CA PRO A 65 12.94 0.55 2.30
C PRO A 65 11.66 -0.17 1.86
N VAL A 66 11.58 -1.49 2.02
CA VAL A 66 10.38 -2.25 1.69
C VAL A 66 9.26 -1.92 2.68
N LEU A 67 9.55 -1.88 3.97
CA LEU A 67 8.55 -1.54 5.01
C LEU A 67 8.01 -0.11 4.83
N ILE A 68 8.88 0.85 4.51
CA ILE A 68 8.52 2.26 4.27
C ILE A 68 7.61 2.42 3.05
N VAL A 69 7.64 1.51 2.08
CA VAL A 69 6.73 1.57 0.92
C VAL A 69 5.46 0.77 1.17
N VAL A 70 5.60 -0.46 1.66
CA VAL A 70 4.50 -1.42 1.81
C VAL A 70 3.52 -1.00 2.92
N LEU A 71 4.02 -0.58 4.09
CA LEU A 71 3.15 -0.23 5.23
C LEU A 71 2.27 1.00 4.93
N PRO A 72 2.81 2.10 4.35
CA PRO A 72 1.99 3.23 3.95
C PRO A 72 0.90 2.88 2.95
N LEU A 73 1.22 2.08 1.93
CA LEU A 73 0.24 1.68 0.92
C LEU A 73 -0.84 0.75 1.48
N ALA A 74 -0.47 -0.12 2.42
CA ALA A 74 -1.41 -1.03 3.06
C ALA A 74 -2.37 -0.31 4.03
N PHE A 75 -1.85 0.59 4.88
CA PHE A 75 -2.57 1.07 6.06
C PHE A 75 -2.93 2.55 6.05
N ILE A 76 -2.27 3.41 5.28
CA ILE A 76 -2.58 4.85 5.33
C ILE A 76 -3.94 5.10 4.69
N TYR A 77 -4.86 5.54 5.53
CA TYR A 77 -6.17 6.02 5.13
C TYR A 77 -6.18 7.56 5.12
N LYS A 78 -6.73 8.15 4.07
CA LYS A 78 -6.86 9.59 3.90
C LYS A 78 -8.28 10.00 4.25
N GLU A 79 -8.48 10.46 5.48
CA GLU A 79 -9.79 10.90 6.01
C GLU A 79 -10.46 11.95 5.12
N LYS A 80 -9.70 12.96 4.66
CA LYS A 80 -10.25 14.06 3.82
C LYS A 80 -10.83 13.59 2.49
N GLN A 81 -10.39 12.45 1.99
CA GLN A 81 -10.83 11.88 0.71
C GLN A 81 -11.59 10.57 0.90
N HIS A 82 -11.79 10.13 2.16
CA HIS A 82 -12.39 8.85 2.54
C HIS A 82 -11.87 7.65 1.71
N MET A 83 -10.56 7.60 1.47
CA MET A 83 -9.93 6.55 0.64
C MET A 83 -8.53 6.21 1.13
N PHE A 84 -8.08 5.00 0.81
CA PHE A 84 -6.72 4.56 1.12
C PHE A 84 -5.69 5.19 0.17
N LEU A 85 -4.43 5.24 0.63
CA LEU A 85 -3.33 5.91 -0.06
C LEU A 85 -3.10 5.36 -1.47
N ASP A 86 -3.21 4.05 -1.66
CA ASP A 86 -3.05 3.39 -2.96
C ASP A 86 -4.08 3.90 -3.99
N GLN A 87 -5.35 3.94 -3.61
CA GLN A 87 -6.46 4.41 -4.44
C GLN A 87 -6.34 5.91 -4.70
N TYR A 88 -5.99 6.67 -3.66
CA TYR A 88 -5.72 8.10 -3.79
C TYR A 88 -4.64 8.38 -4.82
N LEU A 89 -3.50 7.67 -4.74
CA LEU A 89 -2.41 7.79 -5.69
C LEU A 89 -2.86 7.36 -7.09
N TYR A 90 -3.56 6.24 -7.22
CA TYR A 90 -4.07 5.76 -8.51
C TYR A 90 -4.95 6.81 -9.20
N ILE A 91 -5.93 7.38 -8.50
CA ILE A 91 -6.82 8.41 -9.04
C ILE A 91 -6.04 9.69 -9.37
N LYS A 92 -5.13 10.09 -8.48
CA LYS A 92 -4.28 11.28 -8.68
C LYS A 92 -3.42 11.16 -9.94
N TYR A 93 -2.79 10.00 -10.16
CA TYR A 93 -1.97 9.75 -11.35
C TYR A 93 -2.81 9.62 -12.62
N LYS A 94 -4.00 9.00 -12.55
CA LYS A 94 -4.84 8.76 -13.73
C LYS A 94 -5.53 10.04 -14.25
N ARG A 95 -5.51 11.16 -13.51
CA ARG A 95 -6.17 12.45 -13.84
C ARG A 95 -7.59 12.31 -14.40
N ARG A 96 -8.32 11.24 -14.10
CA ARG A 96 -9.70 11.07 -14.58
C ARG A 96 -10.60 11.99 -13.78
N SER A 97 -10.87 13.18 -14.31
CA SER A 97 -12.03 13.95 -13.89
C SER A 97 -13.25 13.30 -14.52
N GLU A 98 -14.01 12.54 -13.76
CA GLU A 98 -15.33 12.11 -14.21
C GLU A 98 -16.26 13.34 -14.17
N ARG A 99 -16.77 13.74 -15.33
CA ARG A 99 -17.84 14.74 -15.43
C ARG A 99 -19.17 14.01 -15.31
N GLY A 100 -19.64 13.79 -14.08
CA GLY A 100 -20.99 13.26 -13.86
C GLY A 100 -22.05 14.26 -14.33
N ARG A 101 -23.08 13.80 -15.05
CA ARG A 101 -24.33 14.55 -15.25
C ARG A 101 -25.28 14.17 -14.13
N TRP A 102 -25.45 15.05 -13.15
CA TRP A 102 -26.49 14.92 -12.14
C TRP A 102 -27.84 15.25 -12.80
N ILE A 103 -28.69 14.23 -12.96
CA ILE A 103 -30.10 14.41 -13.30
C ILE A 103 -30.80 14.59 -11.97
N ARG A 104 -31.45 15.74 -11.75
CA ARG A 104 -32.32 15.91 -10.60
C ARG A 104 -33.43 14.86 -10.71
N GLY A 105 -33.47 13.94 -9.75
CA GLY A 105 -34.77 13.42 -9.31
C GLY A 105 -35.53 14.57 -8.66
#